data_AF-A0A181Z884-F1
#
_entry.id   AF-A0A181Z884-F1
#
_cell.length_a   1.000
_cell.length_b   1.000
_cell.length_c   1.000
_cell.angle_alpha   90.00
_cell.angle_beta   90.00
_cell.angle_gamma   90.00
#
_symmetry.space_group_name_H-M   'P 1'
#
loop_
_entity.id
_entity.type
_entity.pdbx_description
1 polymer ?
#
loop_
_entity_poly.entity_id
_entity_poly.type
_entity_poly.pdbx_seq_one_letter_code
_entity_poly.pdbx_strand_id
1 'polypeptide(L)'
;MLSAVYSAVGALVGEGAERITFPVIAERAGVNPTTLYRRWGDVDELLEEVAVAALTRDGDELPDTGTLAGDLTEWALIVTRDITRPERARYLRAMVAARQDVVAHCEVTDTRLEQASALIRRAEGRGEAVPTAEQVLDHVIAPLYYRVAFALPVDEERPRRLVRDVLRMVAPSR
;
A
#
# COMPACT_ATOMS: atom_id res chain seq x y z
N MET A 1 -22.13 -2.85 -11.33
CA MET A 1 -22.26 -3.97 -10.37
C MET A 1 -21.00 -4.08 -9.50
N LEU A 2 -19.82 -4.44 -10.06
CA LEU A 2 -18.58 -4.56 -9.28
C LEU A 2 -18.18 -3.25 -8.56
N SER A 3 -18.23 -2.13 -9.27
CA SER A 3 -17.97 -0.80 -8.69
C SER A 3 -18.92 -0.44 -7.53
N ALA A 4 -20.19 -0.86 -7.57
CA ALA A 4 -21.15 -0.63 -6.49
C ALA A 4 -20.84 -1.48 -5.25
N VAL A 5 -20.44 -2.74 -5.46
CA VAL A 5 -19.98 -3.64 -4.38
C VAL A 5 -18.72 -3.08 -3.73
N TYR A 6 -17.75 -2.61 -4.52
CA TYR A 6 -16.49 -2.06 -4.00
C TYR A 6 -16.72 -0.78 -3.20
N SER A 7 -17.59 0.10 -3.71
CA SER A 7 -18.00 1.31 -2.99
C SER A 7 -18.71 0.99 -1.68
N ALA A 8 -19.60 -0.02 -1.67
CA ALA A 8 -20.28 -0.46 -0.46
C ALA A 8 -19.32 -1.02 0.60
N VAL A 9 -18.39 -1.89 0.18
CA VAL A 9 -17.34 -2.43 1.05
C VAL A 9 -16.47 -1.30 1.61
N GLY A 10 -16.00 -0.39 0.74
CA GLY A 10 -15.22 0.77 1.13
C GLY A 10 -15.91 1.66 2.17
N ALA A 11 -17.20 1.92 1.98
CA ALA A 11 -17.99 2.69 2.94
C ALA A 11 -18.13 1.97 4.29
N LEU A 12 -18.42 0.66 4.29
CA LEU A 12 -18.55 -0.14 5.51
C LEU A 12 -17.24 -0.19 6.32
N VAL A 13 -16.11 -0.39 5.64
CA VAL A 13 -14.79 -0.31 6.28
C VAL A 13 -14.53 1.12 6.77
N GLY A 14 -14.87 2.13 5.94
CA GLY A 14 -14.85 3.56 6.25
C GLY A 14 -15.54 3.95 7.56
N GLU A 15 -16.71 3.38 7.77
CA GLU A 15 -17.59 3.59 8.92
C GLU A 15 -17.17 2.80 10.16
N GLY A 16 -16.25 1.84 10.02
CA GLY A 16 -15.85 0.97 11.13
C GLY A 16 -16.93 -0.03 11.52
N ALA A 17 -17.68 -0.54 10.54
CA ALA A 17 -18.75 -1.51 10.79
C ALA A 17 -18.23 -2.73 11.57
N GLU A 18 -18.86 -3.04 12.71
CA GLU A 18 -18.45 -4.16 13.58
C GLU A 18 -18.58 -5.52 12.90
N ARG A 19 -19.46 -5.64 11.90
CA ARG A 19 -19.67 -6.85 11.10
C ARG A 19 -19.86 -6.49 9.64
N ILE A 20 -18.92 -6.93 8.81
CA ILE A 20 -19.03 -6.85 7.36
C ILE A 20 -19.39 -8.26 6.87
N THR A 21 -20.55 -8.39 6.21
CA THR A 21 -21.06 -9.67 5.69
C THR A 21 -21.68 -9.46 4.31
N PHE A 22 -21.80 -10.53 3.52
CA PHE A 22 -22.43 -10.44 2.20
C PHE A 22 -23.86 -9.87 2.21
N PRO A 23 -24.76 -10.23 3.15
CA PRO A 23 -26.07 -9.58 3.23
C PRO A 23 -25.98 -8.06 3.39
N VAL A 24 -25.12 -7.57 4.29
CA VAL A 24 -24.94 -6.13 4.55
C VAL A 24 -24.35 -5.42 3.32
N ILE A 25 -23.36 -6.04 2.67
CA ILE A 25 -22.76 -5.50 1.44
C ILE A 25 -23.78 -5.47 0.30
N ALA A 26 -24.57 -6.54 0.14
CA ALA A 26 -25.56 -6.67 -0.92
C ALA A 26 -26.67 -5.62 -0.79
N GLU A 27 -27.17 -5.42 0.44
CA GLU A 27 -28.13 -4.36 0.77
C GLU A 27 -27.57 -2.98 0.40
N ARG A 28 -26.35 -2.67 0.86
CA ARG A 28 -25.71 -1.38 0.58
C ARG A 28 -25.42 -1.15 -0.90
N ALA A 29 -25.00 -2.19 -1.62
CA ALA A 29 -24.66 -2.12 -3.04
C ALA A 29 -25.89 -2.21 -3.97
N GLY A 30 -27.08 -2.50 -3.43
CA GLY A 30 -28.29 -2.70 -4.21
C GLY A 30 -28.22 -3.92 -5.14
N VAL A 31 -27.52 -4.98 -4.73
CA VAL A 31 -27.34 -6.22 -5.51
C VAL A 31 -27.96 -7.42 -4.81
N ASN A 32 -28.22 -8.49 -5.55
CA ASN A 32 -28.69 -9.74 -4.95
C ASN A 32 -27.54 -10.45 -4.21
N PRO A 33 -27.71 -10.89 -2.94
CA PRO A 33 -26.67 -11.60 -2.18
C PRO A 33 -26.06 -12.81 -2.90
N THR A 34 -26.85 -13.57 -3.67
CA THR A 34 -26.38 -14.73 -4.45
C THR A 34 -25.31 -14.35 -5.48
N THR A 35 -25.29 -13.09 -5.92
CA THR A 35 -24.24 -12.58 -6.82
C THR A 35 -22.88 -12.50 -6.12
N LEU A 36 -22.87 -12.20 -4.81
CA LEU A 36 -21.64 -12.16 -4.02
C LEU A 36 -21.13 -13.58 -3.75
N TYR A 37 -21.98 -14.46 -3.21
CA TYR A 37 -21.63 -15.86 -2.91
C TYR A 37 -21.13 -16.67 -4.11
N ARG A 38 -21.50 -16.29 -5.35
CA ARG A 38 -21.01 -16.98 -6.56
C ARG A 38 -19.60 -16.57 -6.95
N ARG A 39 -19.19 -15.34 -6.63
CA ARG A 39 -17.91 -14.77 -7.07
C ARG A 39 -16.81 -14.88 -6.01
N TRP A 40 -17.18 -14.77 -4.74
CA TRP A 40 -16.25 -14.81 -3.61
C TRP A 40 -16.62 -15.97 -2.70
N GLY A 41 -15.63 -16.75 -2.29
CA GLY A 41 -15.77 -17.87 -1.36
C GLY A 41 -16.17 -17.40 0.04
N ASP A 42 -15.67 -16.24 0.46
CA ASP A 42 -16.04 -15.58 1.71
C ASP A 42 -15.89 -14.04 1.63
N VAL A 43 -16.24 -13.37 2.74
CA VAL A 43 -16.20 -11.92 2.81
C VAL A 43 -14.78 -11.35 2.89
N ASP A 44 -13.82 -12.14 3.37
CA ASP A 44 -12.42 -11.73 3.52
C ASP A 44 -11.74 -11.65 2.15
N GLU A 45 -12.05 -12.59 1.25
CA GLU A 45 -11.61 -12.56 -0.16
C GLU A 45 -12.09 -11.28 -0.87
N LEU A 46 -13.35 -10.90 -0.68
CA LEU A 46 -13.89 -9.65 -1.22
C LEU A 46 -13.25 -8.41 -0.58
N LEU A 47 -13.00 -8.43 0.73
CA LEU A 47 -12.35 -7.32 1.43
C LEU A 47 -10.92 -7.11 0.94
N GLU A 48 -10.17 -8.19 0.73
CA GLU A 48 -8.83 -8.14 0.15
C GLU A 48 -8.86 -7.59 -1.29
N GLU A 49 -9.72 -8.12 -2.17
CA GLU A 49 -9.81 -7.66 -3.56
C GLU A 49 -10.13 -6.15 -3.64
N VAL A 50 -11.05 -5.67 -2.80
CA VAL A 50 -11.40 -4.24 -2.72
C VAL A 50 -10.24 -3.41 -2.19
N ALA A 51 -9.57 -3.87 -1.13
CA ALA A 51 -8.47 -3.14 -0.52
C ALA A 51 -7.28 -3.03 -1.47
N VAL A 52 -6.91 -4.11 -2.16
CA VAL A 52 -5.86 -4.11 -3.19
C VAL A 52 -6.22 -3.10 -4.29
N ALA A 53 -7.42 -3.21 -4.86
CA ALA A 53 -7.87 -2.31 -5.93
C ALA A 53 -8.00 -0.84 -5.50
N ALA A 54 -8.10 -0.55 -4.21
CA ALA A 54 -8.08 0.81 -3.68
C ALA A 54 -6.65 1.33 -3.45
N LEU A 55 -5.73 0.46 -3.05
CA LEU A 55 -4.33 0.79 -2.76
C LEU A 55 -3.46 0.88 -4.02
N THR A 56 -3.83 0.19 -5.11
CA THR A 56 -3.11 0.22 -6.39
C THR A 56 -3.70 1.20 -7.41
N ARG A 57 -4.83 1.87 -7.08
CA ARG A 57 -5.47 2.84 -7.97
C ARG A 57 -4.67 4.13 -8.08
N ASP A 58 -4.34 4.48 -9.31
CA ASP A 58 -3.60 5.66 -9.77
C ASP A 58 -2.21 5.83 -9.12
N GLY A 59 -1.16 5.80 -9.94
CA GLY A 59 0.20 6.11 -9.53
C GLY A 59 0.56 7.54 -9.89
N ASP A 60 1.00 8.33 -8.91
CA ASP A 60 1.74 9.56 -9.21
C ASP A 60 2.97 9.21 -10.05
N GLU A 61 3.32 10.07 -11.01
CA GLU A 61 4.58 9.94 -11.72
C GLU A 61 5.73 9.84 -10.73
N LEU A 62 6.65 8.92 -10.99
CA LEU A 62 7.81 8.74 -10.12
C LEU A 62 8.64 10.03 -10.11
N PRO A 63 9.01 10.56 -8.93
CA PRO A 63 9.83 11.76 -8.83
C PRO A 63 11.11 11.62 -9.64
N ASP A 64 11.59 12.72 -10.23
CA ASP A 64 12.90 12.79 -10.89
C ASP A 64 13.60 14.10 -10.53
N THR A 65 14.14 14.12 -9.33
CA THR A 65 14.88 15.23 -8.73
C THR A 65 16.33 15.32 -9.24
N GLY A 66 16.78 14.32 -10.02
CA GLY A 66 18.16 14.20 -10.50
C GLY A 66 19.13 13.49 -9.55
N THR A 67 18.69 13.04 -8.37
CA THR A 67 19.50 12.25 -7.42
C THR A 67 18.67 11.15 -6.79
N LEU A 68 19.26 9.98 -6.49
CA LEU A 68 18.53 8.89 -5.83
C LEU A 68 17.98 9.34 -4.46
N ALA A 69 18.76 10.15 -3.74
CA ALA A 69 18.37 10.65 -2.42
C ALA A 69 17.10 11.52 -2.48
N GLY A 70 17.03 12.44 -3.44
CA GLY A 70 15.82 13.25 -3.65
C GLY A 70 14.66 12.41 -4.12
N ASP A 71 14.90 11.52 -5.09
CA ASP A 71 13.87 10.66 -5.69
C ASP A 71 13.19 9.76 -4.65
N LEU A 72 13.98 9.04 -3.83
CA LEU A 72 13.45 8.18 -2.77
C LEU A 72 12.76 9.00 -1.67
N THR A 73 13.27 10.19 -1.35
CA THR A 73 12.67 11.04 -0.31
C THR A 73 11.29 11.53 -0.73
N GLU A 74 11.16 12.06 -1.95
CA GLU A 74 9.87 12.52 -2.49
C GLU A 74 8.90 11.36 -2.65
N TRP A 75 9.37 10.22 -3.16
CA TRP A 75 8.54 9.03 -3.31
C TRP A 75 8.04 8.51 -1.95
N ALA A 76 8.90 8.43 -0.94
CA ALA A 76 8.50 8.02 0.41
C ALA A 76 7.47 9.00 1.03
N LEU A 77 7.58 10.31 0.75
CA LEU A 77 6.60 11.31 1.17
C LEU A 77 5.27 11.18 0.42
N ILE A 78 5.29 10.90 -0.88
CA ILE A 78 4.09 10.59 -1.68
C ILE A 78 3.38 9.37 -1.09
N VAL A 79 4.11 8.26 -0.92
CA VAL A 79 3.56 7.03 -0.34
C VAL A 79 2.98 7.31 1.05
N THR A 80 3.72 8.01 1.93
CA THR A 80 3.26 8.35 3.28
C THR A 80 1.97 9.16 3.26
N ARG A 81 1.89 10.22 2.44
CA ARG A 81 0.68 11.05 2.30
C ARG A 81 -0.50 10.25 1.77
N ASP A 82 -0.26 9.26 0.94
CA ASP A 82 -1.30 8.41 0.38
C ASP A 82 -1.85 7.42 1.42
N ILE A 83 -0.98 6.60 2.03
CA ILE A 83 -1.39 5.55 2.97
C ILE A 83 -1.94 6.08 4.29
N THR A 84 -1.64 7.34 4.65
CA THR A 84 -2.17 8.00 5.85
C THR A 84 -3.53 8.66 5.64
N ARG A 85 -4.05 8.73 4.40
CA ARG A 85 -5.43 9.18 4.17
C ARG A 85 -6.39 8.26 4.93
N PRO A 86 -7.40 8.79 5.64
CA PRO A 86 -8.28 7.98 6.47
C PRO A 86 -8.92 6.79 5.74
N GLU A 87 -9.23 6.94 4.45
CA GLU A 87 -9.78 5.86 3.61
C GLU A 87 -8.70 4.80 3.26
N ARG A 88 -7.53 5.22 2.76
CA ARG A 88 -6.41 4.32 2.42
C ARG A 88 -5.91 3.53 3.64
N ALA A 89 -5.79 4.19 4.79
CA ALA A 89 -5.40 3.57 6.06
C ALA A 89 -6.38 2.49 6.52
N ARG A 90 -7.67 2.64 6.19
CA ARG A 90 -8.70 1.66 6.51
C ARG A 90 -8.63 0.46 5.57
N TYR A 91 -8.45 0.67 4.26
CA TYR A 91 -8.22 -0.44 3.33
C TYR A 91 -6.97 -1.24 3.68
N LEU A 92 -5.85 -0.57 4.02
CA LEU A 92 -4.64 -1.27 4.43
C LEU A 92 -4.91 -2.17 5.65
N ARG A 93 -5.61 -1.66 6.67
CA ARG A 93 -5.96 -2.42 7.87
C ARG A 93 -6.95 -3.56 7.57
N ALA A 94 -7.92 -3.34 6.69
CA ALA A 94 -8.85 -4.38 6.25
C ALA A 94 -8.12 -5.52 5.51
N MET A 95 -7.20 -5.18 4.59
CA MET A 95 -6.36 -6.17 3.90
C MET A 95 -5.52 -6.98 4.89
N VAL A 96 -4.89 -6.33 5.87
CA VAL A 96 -4.11 -7.02 6.91
C VAL A 96 -4.99 -7.92 7.77
N ALA A 97 -6.23 -7.51 8.09
CA ALA A 97 -7.17 -8.32 8.88
C ALA A 97 -7.74 -9.52 8.10
N ALA A 98 -7.95 -9.38 6.79
CA ALA A 98 -8.48 -10.43 5.93
C ALA A 98 -7.48 -11.57 5.66
N ARG A 99 -6.17 -11.29 5.76
CA ARG A 99 -5.11 -12.28 5.49
C ARG A 99 -4.91 -13.24 6.67
N GLN A 100 -5.43 -14.45 6.53
CA GLN A 100 -5.24 -15.54 7.52
C GLN A 100 -4.00 -16.41 7.21
N ASP A 101 -3.72 -16.63 5.93
CA ASP A 101 -2.61 -17.47 5.46
C ASP A 101 -1.46 -16.64 4.86
N VAL A 102 -0.28 -17.26 4.76
CA VAL A 102 0.85 -16.67 4.03
C VAL A 102 0.51 -16.62 2.55
N VAL A 103 0.59 -15.44 1.96
CA VAL A 103 0.37 -15.22 0.52
C VAL A 103 1.70 -15.22 -0.23
N ALA A 104 1.72 -15.82 -1.42
CA ALA A 104 2.90 -15.81 -2.30
C ALA A 104 3.05 -14.50 -3.10
N HIS A 105 1.97 -13.73 -3.23
CA HIS A 105 1.90 -12.54 -4.07
C HIS A 105 1.00 -11.48 -3.41
N CYS A 106 1.36 -10.20 -3.56
CA CYS A 106 0.57 -9.09 -3.05
C CYS A 106 0.80 -7.87 -3.94
N GLU A 107 -0.16 -7.62 -4.83
CA GLU A 107 -0.07 -6.56 -5.85
C GLU A 107 0.29 -5.18 -5.27
N VAL A 108 -0.14 -4.88 -4.03
CA VAL A 108 0.23 -3.65 -3.32
C VAL A 108 1.74 -3.55 -3.08
N THR A 109 2.39 -4.62 -2.60
CA THR A 109 3.84 -4.64 -2.40
C THR A 109 4.60 -4.77 -3.72
N ASP A 110 4.06 -5.51 -4.69
CA ASP A 110 4.67 -5.66 -6.02
C ASP A 110 4.72 -4.33 -6.77
N THR A 111 3.65 -3.54 -6.70
CA THR A 111 3.62 -2.16 -7.23
C THR A 111 4.73 -1.30 -6.60
N ARG A 112 4.97 -1.42 -5.28
CA ARG A 112 6.04 -0.67 -4.61
C ARG A 112 7.42 -1.16 -5.01
N LEU A 113 7.59 -2.47 -5.22
CA LEU A 113 8.83 -3.07 -5.71
C LEU A 113 9.18 -2.57 -7.11
N GLU A 114 8.21 -2.52 -8.01
CA GLU A 114 8.37 -2.00 -9.37
C GLU A 114 8.76 -0.53 -9.36
N GLN A 115 8.09 0.29 -8.53
CA GLN A 115 8.41 1.69 -8.34
C GLN A 115 9.84 1.90 -7.83
N ALA A 116 10.23 1.21 -6.75
CA ALA A 116 11.58 1.28 -6.20
C ALA A 116 12.63 0.86 -7.24
N SER A 117 12.37 -0.23 -7.97
CA SER A 117 13.26 -0.74 -9.03
C SER A 117 13.44 0.26 -10.17
N ALA A 118 12.39 1.02 -10.53
CA ALA A 118 12.50 2.07 -11.54
C ALA A 118 13.38 3.25 -11.06
N LEU A 119 13.21 3.70 -9.81
CA LEU A 119 14.04 4.75 -9.21
C LEU A 119 15.52 4.33 -9.13
N ILE A 120 15.77 3.08 -8.71
CA ILE A 120 17.12 2.50 -8.60
C ILE A 120 17.77 2.40 -9.97
N ARG A 121 17.11 1.81 -10.98
CA ARG A 121 17.65 1.68 -12.34
C ARG A 121 18.04 3.03 -12.94
N ARG A 122 17.26 4.07 -12.67
CA ARG A 122 17.59 5.44 -13.13
C ARG A 122 18.84 5.99 -12.45
N ALA A 123 18.99 5.77 -11.14
CA ALA A 123 20.17 6.18 -10.39
C ALA A 123 21.44 5.40 -10.81
N GLU A 124 21.31 4.10 -11.10
CA GLU A 124 22.39 3.29 -11.69
C GLU A 124 22.84 3.87 -13.04
N GLY A 125 21.90 4.30 -13.88
CA GLY A 125 22.20 4.99 -15.14
C GLY A 125 22.97 6.31 -14.96
N ARG A 126 22.88 6.94 -13.78
CA ARG A 126 23.67 8.12 -13.39
C ARG A 126 25.00 7.78 -12.70
N GLY A 127 25.29 6.50 -12.46
CA GLY A 127 26.50 6.04 -11.77
C GLY A 127 26.46 6.24 -10.25
N GLU A 128 25.28 6.42 -9.66
CA GLU A 128 25.12 6.50 -8.20
C GLU A 128 25.29 5.12 -7.54
N ALA A 129 25.75 5.08 -6.28
CA ALA A 129 25.68 3.86 -5.47
C ALA A 129 24.23 3.66 -4.99
N VAL A 130 23.69 2.46 -5.19
CA VAL A 130 22.26 2.18 -4.99
C VAL A 130 22.03 1.00 -4.03
N PRO A 131 21.04 1.06 -3.12
CA PRO A 131 20.53 -0.12 -2.42
C PRO A 131 19.72 -0.99 -3.38
N THR A 132 19.45 -2.24 -2.98
CA THR A 132 18.49 -3.08 -3.71
C THR A 132 17.06 -2.58 -3.50
N ALA A 133 16.14 -2.95 -4.39
CA ALA A 133 14.73 -2.57 -4.27
C ALA A 133 14.10 -3.19 -3.01
N GLU A 134 14.52 -4.40 -2.63
CA GLU A 134 14.13 -5.08 -1.40
C GLU A 134 14.60 -4.30 -0.17
N GLN A 135 15.86 -3.81 -0.15
CA GLN A 135 16.33 -2.96 0.94
C GLN A 135 15.51 -1.69 1.09
N VAL A 136 15.12 -1.05 -0.03
CA VAL A 136 14.24 0.12 0.00
C VAL A 136 12.87 -0.25 0.59
N LEU A 137 12.30 -1.39 0.20
CA LEU A 137 11.02 -1.84 0.73
C LEU A 137 11.09 -2.17 2.22
N ASP A 138 12.07 -2.97 2.64
CA ASP A 138 12.21 -3.43 4.02
C ASP A 138 12.57 -2.28 4.98
N HIS A 139 13.37 -1.32 4.54
CA HIS A 139 13.87 -0.25 5.40
C HIS A 139 13.13 1.08 5.26
N VAL A 140 12.36 1.32 4.19
CA VAL A 140 11.60 2.56 3.99
C VAL A 140 10.10 2.30 3.99
N ILE A 141 9.61 1.38 3.16
CA ILE A 141 8.17 1.20 2.94
C ILE A 141 7.52 0.40 4.07
N ALA A 142 8.09 -0.75 4.44
CA ALA A 142 7.55 -1.63 5.47
C ALA A 142 7.39 -0.92 6.84
N PRO A 143 8.34 -0.10 7.33
CA PRO A 143 8.16 0.64 8.58
C PRO A 143 7.02 1.67 8.52
N LEU A 144 6.75 2.27 7.34
CA LEU A 144 5.62 3.19 7.17
C LEU A 144 4.29 2.43 7.20
N TYR A 145 4.21 1.32 6.49
CA TYR A 145 3.03 0.44 6.46
C TYR A 145 2.73 -0.17 7.83
N TYR A 146 3.77 -0.62 8.56
CA TYR A 146 3.65 -1.09 9.94
C TYR A 146 2.93 -0.08 10.83
N ARG A 147 3.31 1.20 10.75
CA ARG A 147 2.69 2.22 11.60
C ARG A 147 1.23 2.45 11.24
N VAL A 148 0.89 2.49 9.95
CA VAL A 148 -0.51 2.64 9.52
C VAL A 148 -1.36 1.43 9.92
N ALA A 149 -0.84 0.22 9.71
CA ALA A 149 -1.51 -1.03 10.06
C ALA A 149 -1.82 -1.10 11.57
N PHE A 150 -0.87 -0.69 12.41
CA PHE A 150 -1.02 -0.65 13.87
C PHE A 150 -1.61 0.65 14.41
N ALA A 151 -2.14 1.54 13.55
CA ALA A 151 -2.72 2.84 13.95
C ALA A 151 -1.77 3.74 14.78
N LEU A 152 -0.47 3.67 14.51
CA LEU A 152 0.56 4.48 15.13
C LEU A 152 0.82 5.77 14.32
N PRO A 153 1.19 6.88 14.97
CA PRO A 153 1.39 8.17 14.29
C PRO A 153 2.59 8.12 13.33
N VAL A 154 2.46 8.64 12.12
CA VAL A 154 3.56 8.80 11.15
C VAL A 154 3.85 10.30 11.00
N ASP A 155 4.99 10.75 11.50
CA ASP A 155 5.45 12.13 11.31
C ASP A 155 6.12 12.31 9.93
N GLU A 156 6.14 13.54 9.43
CA GLU A 156 6.71 13.86 8.11
C GLU A 156 8.24 13.66 8.03
N GLU A 157 8.95 13.68 9.16
CA GLU A 157 10.41 13.49 9.18
C GLU A 157 10.78 12.01 9.10
N ARG A 158 9.88 11.10 9.49
CA ARG A 158 10.11 9.65 9.45
C ARG A 158 10.49 9.13 8.07
N PRO A 159 9.74 9.36 6.98
CA PRO A 159 10.17 8.90 5.66
C PRO A 159 11.56 9.45 5.29
N ARG A 160 11.85 10.71 5.60
CA ARG A 160 13.16 11.33 5.34
C ARG A 160 14.30 10.64 6.09
N ARG A 161 14.08 10.27 7.36
CA ARG A 161 15.07 9.52 8.17
C ARG A 161 15.30 8.12 7.61
N LEU A 162 14.24 7.40 7.27
CA LEU A 162 14.33 6.04 6.72
C LEU A 162 15.11 6.03 5.39
N VAL A 163 14.85 6.99 4.50
CA VAL A 163 15.63 7.15 3.26
C VAL A 163 17.11 7.43 3.56
N ARG A 164 17.40 8.32 4.51
CA ARG A 164 18.79 8.60 4.90
C ARG A 164 19.51 7.36 5.42
N ASP A 165 18.80 6.50 6.16
CA ASP A 165 19.38 5.30 6.75
C ASP A 165 19.62 4.20 5.70
N VAL A 166 18.69 3.97 4.76
CA VAL A 166 18.91 2.98 3.69
C VAL A 166 20.06 3.40 2.75
N LEU A 167 20.20 4.70 2.45
CA LEU A 167 21.31 5.20 1.63
C LEU A 167 22.68 5.03 2.29
N ARG A 168 22.75 4.94 3.62
CA ARG A 168 24.00 4.65 4.33
C ARG A 168 24.44 3.20 4.22
N MET A 169 23.52 2.28 3.88
CA MET A 169 23.85 0.86 3.70
C MET A 169 24.75 0.60 2.48
N VAL A 170 24.77 1.54 1.53
CA VAL A 170 25.56 1.44 0.29
C VAL A 170 26.73 2.41 0.22
N ALA A 171 26.84 3.30 1.21
CA ALA A 171 28.05 4.09 1.37
C ALA A 171 29.18 3.17 1.86
N PRO A 172 30.38 3.21 1.25
CA PRO A 172 31.49 2.40 1.71
C PRO A 172 31.78 2.73 3.18
N SER A 173 31.80 1.68 4.02
CA SER A 173 32.24 1.76 5.41
C SER A 173 33.58 2.49 5.46
N ARG A 174 33.61 3.67 6.08
CA ARG A 174 34.85 4.39 6.36
C ARG A 174 35.64 3.68 7.46
#